data_AF-A0A938IP74-F1
#
_entry.id   AF-A0A938IP74-F1
#
_cell.length_a   1.000
_cell.length_b   1.000
_cell.length_c   1.000
_cell.angle_alpha   90.00
_cell.angle_beta   90.00
_cell.angle_gamma   90.00
#
_symmetry.space_group_name_H-M   'P 1'
#
loop_
_entity.id
_entity.type
_entity.pdbx_description
1 polymer ?
#
loop_
_entity_poly.entity_id
_entity_poly.type
_entity_poly.pdbx_seq_one_letter_code
_entity_poly.pdbx_strand_id
1 'polypeptide(L)'
;MGVCDLQTGCGMLRKSVSRLREAWDATSETWDDATRRSFARERLDPLLPPLGLLLAAVEKFALALGEAERACRDDQNPSEVSAPSDE
;
A
#
# COMPACT_ATOMS: atom_id res chain seq x y z
N MET A 1 -1.36 -3.21 -18.96
CA MET A 1 -1.13 -4.62 -18.55
C MET A 1 -1.60 -4.71 -17.10
N GLY A 2 -2.65 -5.46 -16.80
CA GLY A 2 -3.26 -5.52 -15.46
C GLY A 2 -2.60 -6.57 -14.57
N VAL A 3 -1.27 -6.51 -14.40
CA VAL A 3 -0.50 -7.62 -13.80
C VAL A 3 -0.57 -7.59 -12.26
N CYS A 4 -0.79 -6.43 -11.63
CA CYS A 4 -1.01 -6.36 -10.19
C CYS A 4 -1.63 -5.01 -9.78
N ASP A 5 -2.91 -5.00 -9.39
CA ASP A 5 -3.53 -3.80 -8.80
C ASP A 5 -3.25 -3.73 -7.28
N LEU A 6 -2.03 -3.35 -6.97
CA LEU A 6 -1.57 -3.14 -5.59
C LEU A 6 -2.16 -1.86 -4.98
N GLN A 7 -2.53 -0.88 -5.81
CA GLN A 7 -3.03 0.40 -5.34
C GLN A 7 -4.43 0.28 -4.74
N THR A 8 -5.34 -0.43 -5.41
CA THR A 8 -6.70 -0.67 -4.90
C THR A 8 -6.66 -1.50 -3.62
N GLY A 9 -5.87 -2.58 -3.59
CA GLY A 9 -5.70 -3.40 -2.39
C GLY A 9 -5.15 -2.62 -1.19
N CYS A 10 -4.13 -1.79 -1.43
CA CYS A 10 -3.55 -0.91 -0.42
C CYS A 10 -4.57 0.14 0.09
N GLY A 11 -5.35 0.73 -0.83
CA GLY A 11 -6.40 1.68 -0.50
C GLY A 11 -7.50 1.07 0.39
N MET A 12 -7.94 -0.15 0.06
CA MET A 12 -8.91 -0.89 0.88
C MET A 12 -8.35 -1.21 2.27
N LEU A 13 -7.08 -1.61 2.35
CA LEU A 13 -6.43 -1.92 3.62
C LEU A 13 -6.34 -0.67 4.51
N ARG A 14 -5.88 0.47 3.96
CA ARG A 14 -5.85 1.76 4.67
C ARG A 14 -7.23 2.15 5.21
N LYS A 15 -8.25 2.06 4.36
CA LYS A 15 -9.63 2.38 4.74
C LYS A 15 -10.12 1.50 5.88
N SER A 16 -9.82 0.20 5.81
CA SER A 16 -10.22 -0.77 6.84
C SER A 16 -9.53 -0.52 8.17
N VAL A 17 -8.24 -0.14 8.15
CA VAL A 17 -7.49 0.23 9.36
C VAL A 17 -8.02 1.53 9.98
N SER A 18 -8.35 2.54 9.18
CA SER A 18 -9.00 3.77 9.68
C SER A 18 -10.32 3.45 10.37
N ARG A 19 -11.17 2.66 9.70
CA ARG A 19 -12.48 2.26 10.23
C ARG A 19 -12.36 1.45 11.53
N LEU A 20 -11.35 0.58 11.63
CA LEU A 20 -11.07 -0.16 12.86
C LEU A 20 -10.72 0.78 14.01
N ARG A 21 -9.87 1.79 13.77
CA ARG A 21 -9.49 2.79 14.78
C ARG A 21 -10.69 3.63 15.20
N GLU A 22 -11.45 4.15 14.24
CA GLU A 22 -12.67 4.93 14.51
C GLU A 22 -13.68 4.15 15.35
N ALA A 23 -13.95 2.89 14.97
CA ALA A 23 -14.85 2.03 15.73
C ALA A 23 -14.31 1.70 17.13
N TRP A 24 -13.00 1.50 17.25
CA TRP A 24 -12.35 1.25 18.53
C TRP A 24 -12.43 2.46 19.47
N ASP A 25 -12.17 3.67 18.96
CA ASP A 25 -12.23 4.91 19.73
C ASP A 25 -13.66 5.19 20.19
N ALA A 26 -14.66 5.04 19.31
CA ALA A 26 -16.07 5.19 19.67
C ALA A 26 -16.52 4.17 20.72
N THR A 27 -16.06 2.92 20.61
CA THR A 27 -16.36 1.89 21.62
C THR A 27 -15.66 2.22 22.94
N SER A 28 -14.46 2.77 22.88
CA SER A 28 -13.63 3.15 24.03
C SER A 28 -14.24 4.26 24.89
N GLU A 29 -15.16 5.05 24.36
CA GLU A 29 -15.90 6.08 25.10
C GLU A 29 -16.90 5.48 26.11
N THR A 30 -17.48 4.32 25.79
CA THR A 30 -18.52 3.68 26.60
C THR A 30 -18.05 2.39 27.28
N TRP A 31 -16.93 1.82 26.80
CA TRP A 31 -16.32 0.61 27.32
C TRP A 31 -14.87 0.90 27.74
N ASP A 32 -14.59 0.94 29.05
CA ASP A 32 -13.23 1.15 29.60
C ASP A 32 -12.93 0.22 30.80
N ASP A 33 -13.21 -1.06 30.62
CA ASP A 33 -12.91 -2.08 31.63
C ASP A 33 -11.55 -2.77 31.39
N ALA A 34 -11.21 -3.70 32.28
CA ALA A 34 -10.00 -4.50 32.16
C ALA A 34 -10.00 -5.38 30.90
N THR A 35 -11.16 -5.87 30.47
CA THR A 35 -11.34 -6.70 29.27
C THR A 35 -10.95 -5.93 28.02
N ARG A 36 -11.41 -4.68 27.90
CA ARG A 36 -11.05 -3.80 26.79
C ARG A 36 -9.54 -3.58 26.72
N ARG A 37 -8.91 -3.27 27.85
CA ARG A 37 -7.46 -3.04 27.91
C ARG A 37 -6.66 -4.28 27.53
N SER A 38 -7.12 -5.47 27.95
CA SER A 38 -6.53 -6.75 27.53
C SER A 38 -6.67 -6.95 26.03
N PHE A 39 -7.87 -6.70 25.48
CA PHE A 39 -8.13 -6.85 24.05
C PHE A 39 -7.23 -5.94 23.20
N ALA A 40 -7.09 -4.67 23.57
CA ALA A 40 -6.18 -3.75 22.88
C ALA A 40 -4.75 -4.28 22.87
N ARG A 41 -4.23 -4.63 24.05
CA ARG A 41 -2.85 -5.10 24.23
C ARG A 41 -2.57 -6.41 23.49
N GLU A 42 -3.52 -7.32 23.46
CA GLU A 42 -3.33 -8.65 22.88
C GLU A 42 -3.61 -8.71 21.38
N ARG A 43 -4.49 -7.83 20.86
CA ARG A 43 -5.01 -7.95 19.50
C ARG A 43 -4.74 -6.73 18.63
N LEU A 44 -4.92 -5.51 19.15
CA LEU A 44 -4.80 -4.29 18.35
C LEU A 44 -3.36 -3.78 18.30
N ASP A 45 -2.73 -3.61 19.45
CA ASP A 45 -1.34 -3.14 19.57
C ASP A 45 -0.34 -3.97 18.74
N PRO A 46 -0.38 -5.32 18.75
CA PRO A 46 0.54 -6.12 17.94
C PRO A 46 0.22 -6.11 16.44
N LEU A 47 -1.01 -5.75 16.05
CA LEU A 47 -1.44 -5.73 14.66
C LEU A 47 -1.01 -4.44 13.93
N LEU A 48 -0.94 -3.32 14.64
CA LEU A 48 -0.68 -2.01 14.03
C LEU A 48 0.74 -1.88 13.41
N PRO A 49 1.84 -2.29 14.07
CA PRO A 49 3.18 -2.20 13.48
C PRO A 49 3.35 -2.98 12.17
N PRO A 50 3.00 -4.29 12.07
CA PRO A 50 3.17 -5.03 10.83
C PRO A 50 2.27 -4.52 9.70
N LEU A 51 1.08 -4.00 10.01
CA LEU A 51 0.24 -3.33 9.02
C LEU A 51 0.90 -2.08 8.43
N GLY A 52 1.55 -1.27 9.27
CA GLY A 52 2.31 -0.11 8.80
C GLY A 52 3.47 -0.51 7.87
N LEU A 53 4.21 -1.56 8.24
CA LEU A 53 5.29 -2.11 7.42
C LEU A 53 4.77 -2.65 6.08
N LEU A 54 3.66 -3.38 6.10
CA LEU A 54 3.04 -3.92 4.89
C LEU A 54 2.62 -2.80 3.94
N LEU A 55 1.93 -1.77 4.44
CA LEU A 55 1.51 -0.63 3.62
C LEU A 55 2.71 0.07 2.97
N ALA A 56 3.76 0.34 3.75
CA ALA A 56 4.98 0.96 3.23
C ALA A 56 5.70 0.07 2.20
N ALA A 57 5.70 -1.25 2.39
CA ALA A 57 6.27 -2.19 1.42
C ALA A 57 5.49 -2.19 0.11
N VAL A 58 4.15 -2.23 0.19
CA VAL A 58 3.27 -2.22 -0.98
C VAL A 58 3.42 -0.94 -1.79
N GLU A 59 3.60 0.22 -1.15
CA GLU A 59 3.88 1.48 -1.85
C GLU A 59 5.20 1.44 -2.61
N LYS A 60 6.27 0.92 -2.00
CA LYS A 60 7.56 0.75 -2.67
C LYS A 60 7.48 -0.21 -3.84
N PHE A 61 6.75 -1.32 -3.69
CA PHE A 61 6.53 -2.27 -4.77
C PHE A 61 5.73 -1.66 -5.92
N ALA A 62 4.70 -0.88 -5.64
CA ALA A 62 3.91 -0.20 -6.67
C ALA A 62 4.74 0.79 -7.49
N LEU A 63 5.64 1.54 -6.83
CA LEU A 63 6.58 2.43 -7.50
C LEU A 63 7.55 1.67 -8.40
N ALA A 64 8.22 0.64 -7.87
CA ALA A 64 9.17 -0.17 -8.62
C ALA A 64 8.52 -0.87 -9.82
N LEU A 65 7.28 -1.37 -9.66
CA LEU A 65 6.52 -1.96 -10.75
C LEU A 65 6.19 -0.92 -11.83
N GLY A 66 5.76 0.28 -11.43
CA GLY A 66 5.48 1.37 -12.37
C GLY A 66 6.71 1.90 -13.11
N GLU A 67 7.90 1.81 -12.51
CA GLU A 67 9.18 2.11 -13.17
C GLU A 67 9.54 1.00 -14.17
N ALA A 68 9.44 -0.27 -13.77
CA ALA A 68 9.69 -1.41 -14.65
C ALA A 68 8.73 -1.43 -15.86
N GLU A 69 7.45 -1.13 -15.65
CA GLU A 69 6.47 -1.03 -16.75
C GLU A 69 6.80 0.08 -17.75
N ARG A 70 7.38 1.20 -17.30
CA ARG A 70 7.85 2.27 -18.18
C ARG A 70 9.10 1.85 -18.94
N ALA A 71 10.10 1.32 -18.24
CA ALA A 71 11.34 0.86 -18.86
C ALA A 71 11.09 -0.19 -19.96
N CYS A 72 10.23 -1.17 -19.71
CA CYS A 72 9.85 -2.17 -20.70
C CYS A 72 9.05 -1.59 -21.89
N ARG A 73 8.34 -0.48 -21.70
CA ARG A 73 7.60 0.19 -22.78
C ARG A 73 8.53 1.03 -23.65
N ASP A 74 9.49 1.70 -23.03
CA ASP A 74 10.47 2.54 -23.72
C ASP A 74 11.45 1.69 -24.53
N ASP A 75 11.84 0.51 -24.03
CA ASP A 75 12.68 -0.47 -24.76
C ASP A 75 11.97 -1.09 -25.98
N GLN A 76 10.63 -1.12 -25.98
CA GLN A 76 9.83 -1.60 -27.11
C GLN A 76 9.64 -0.54 -28.22
N ASN A 77 10.13 0.69 -28.05
CA ASN A 77 10.02 1.75 -29.05
C ASN A 77 11.40 2.32 -29.46
N PRO A 78 12.25 1.55 -30.17
CA PRO A 78 13.57 2.02 -30.62
C PRO A 78 13.52 2.92 -31.87
N SER A 79 12.34 3.23 -32.41
CA SER A 79 12.19 4.05 -33.63
C SER A 79 12.20 5.55 -33.31
N GLU A 80 13.39 6.12 -33.24
CA GLU A 80 13.81 7.42 -33.85
C GLU A 80 15.20 7.85 -33.32
N VAL A 81 16.16 6.92 -33.24
CA VAL A 81 17.59 7.30 -33.21
C VAL A 81 18.00 7.62 -34.64
N SER A 82 18.10 8.92 -34.92
CA SER A 82 18.89 9.59 -35.96
C SER A 82 19.37 8.70 -37.11
N ALA A 83 18.83 8.94 -38.31
CA ALA A 83 19.60 8.69 -39.52
C ALA A 83 20.73 9.73 -39.59
N PRO A 84 22.02 9.34 -39.57
CA PRO A 84 23.04 10.16 -40.20
C PRO A 84 22.99 9.82 -41.70
N SER A 85 22.61 10.77 -42.52
CA SER A 85 22.92 10.72 -43.95
C SER A 85 23.66 12.00 -44.28
N ASP A 86 24.98 11.88 -44.12
CA ASP A 86 25.96 12.66 -44.86
C ASP A 86 25.72 12.53 -46.38
N GLU A 87 26.14 13.57 -47.09
CA GLU A 87 26.19 13.82 -48.54
C GLU A 87 24.97 14.46 -49.23
#